data_AF-A0A225DDY3-F1
#
_entry.id   AF-A0A225DDY3-F1
#
_cell.length_a   1.000
_cell.length_b   1.000
_cell.length_c   1.000
_cell.angle_alpha   90.00
_cell.angle_beta   90.00
_cell.angle_gamma   90.00
#
_symmetry.space_group_name_H-M   'P 1'
#
loop_
_entity.id
_entity.type
_entity.pdbx_description
1 polymer ?
#
loop_
_entity_poly.entity_id
_entity_poly.type
_entity_poly.pdbx_seq_one_letter_code
_entity_poly.pdbx_strand_id
1 'polypeptide(L)'
;MTLGQVSVPDGSNEIAVIPDLLRVLEWKGALVTIDAAGCQVENAALIRDREGDDLLTVKGNQPGLLAAVETVFATACETAFADVRYDQHDACEDGHGRHDERYVTVIYDPKGIPDVWRDVKAVVPVNRERTVDGKTTRTTHYYLSSHAGTAEVMAGWIRGHWGIENPRSEDRRSDNLCAPRRCGYHRHRGPTRAGRVVRSAFRPRRLIMPVNERSAPPRRLPRPW
;
A
#
# COMPACT_ATOMS: atom_id res chain seq x y z
N MET A 1 -14.50 -10.98 0.58
CA MET A 1 -15.78 -10.46 1.09
C MET A 1 -15.72 -8.96 0.93
N THR A 2 -16.62 -8.38 0.13
CA THR A 2 -16.73 -6.93 -0.13
C THR A 2 -17.89 -6.40 0.69
N LEU A 3 -17.70 -5.35 1.51
CA LEU A 3 -18.73 -4.83 2.42
C LEU A 3 -19.55 -3.68 1.82
N GLY A 4 -19.05 -3.05 0.76
CA GLY A 4 -19.77 -2.00 0.04
C GLY A 4 -19.05 -1.71 -1.27
N GLN A 5 -19.83 -1.51 -2.33
CA GLN A 5 -19.36 -0.99 -3.60
C GLN A 5 -20.42 -0.01 -4.07
N VAL A 6 -20.02 1.22 -4.38
CA VAL A 6 -20.91 2.20 -4.99
C VAL A 6 -20.48 2.31 -6.45
N SER A 7 -21.44 2.15 -7.36
CA SER A 7 -21.19 2.42 -8.77
C SER A 7 -21.01 3.92 -8.92
N VAL A 8 -19.88 4.33 -9.50
CA VAL A 8 -19.64 5.72 -9.87
C VAL A 8 -20.60 6.06 -11.01
N PRO A 9 -21.47 7.07 -10.87
CA PRO A 9 -22.30 7.53 -11.98
C PRO A 9 -21.44 7.99 -13.17
N ASP A 10 -21.86 7.67 -14.39
CA ASP A 10 -21.17 8.07 -15.62
C ASP A 10 -20.89 9.59 -15.63
N GLY A 11 -19.62 9.97 -15.71
CA GLY A 11 -19.17 11.36 -15.72
C GLY A 11 -18.90 12.01 -14.35
N SER A 12 -19.01 11.26 -13.25
CA SER A 12 -18.54 11.69 -11.93
C SER A 12 -17.18 11.08 -11.59
N ASN A 13 -16.38 11.78 -10.77
CA ASN A 13 -15.09 11.29 -10.29
C ASN A 13 -15.26 10.62 -8.92
N GLU A 14 -14.51 9.56 -8.67
CA GLU A 14 -14.55 8.71 -7.47
C GLU A 14 -14.35 9.49 -6.16
N ILE A 15 -13.62 10.60 -6.26
CA ILE A 15 -13.45 11.61 -5.21
C ILE A 15 -14.80 12.03 -4.60
N ALA A 16 -15.86 12.13 -5.41
CA ALA A 16 -17.17 12.57 -4.94
C ALA A 16 -17.93 11.48 -4.18
N VAL A 17 -17.63 10.19 -4.41
CA VAL A 17 -18.42 9.06 -3.91
C VAL A 17 -17.80 8.42 -2.66
N ILE A 18 -16.48 8.48 -2.52
CA ILE A 18 -15.75 7.97 -1.35
C ILE A 18 -16.30 8.57 -0.03
N PRO A 19 -16.53 9.89 0.10
CA PRO A 19 -17.04 10.48 1.34
C PRO A 19 -18.41 9.93 1.74
N ASP A 20 -19.31 9.71 0.79
CA ASP A 20 -20.66 9.21 1.06
C ASP A 20 -20.62 7.76 1.52
N LEU A 21 -19.76 6.92 0.94
CA LEU A 21 -19.57 5.56 1.43
C LEU A 21 -18.92 5.54 2.82
N LEU A 22 -17.92 6.40 3.04
CA LEU A 22 -17.28 6.59 4.34
C LEU A 22 -18.27 7.05 5.42
N ARG A 23 -19.40 7.67 5.06
CA ARG A 23 -20.44 8.07 6.01
C ARG A 23 -21.41 6.95 6.39
N VAL A 24 -21.59 5.95 5.53
CA VAL A 24 -22.64 4.93 5.70
C VAL A 24 -22.17 3.71 6.49
N LEU A 25 -20.88 3.39 6.47
CA LEU A 25 -20.35 2.20 7.14
C LEU A 25 -19.79 2.52 8.53
N GLU A 26 -19.74 1.52 9.41
CA GLU A 26 -19.14 1.62 10.75
C GLU A 26 -17.66 1.21 10.70
N TRP A 27 -16.77 2.11 11.13
CA TRP A 27 -15.31 1.98 10.99
C TRP A 27 -14.58 1.70 12.28
N LYS A 28 -15.28 1.72 13.42
CA LYS A 28 -14.64 1.62 14.74
C LYS A 28 -13.79 0.35 14.84
N GLY A 29 -12.48 0.56 15.03
CA GLY A 29 -11.49 -0.52 15.12
C GLY A 29 -11.19 -1.26 13.81
N ALA A 30 -11.63 -0.74 12.66
CA ALA A 30 -11.31 -1.26 11.34
C ALA A 30 -10.16 -0.47 10.71
N LEU A 31 -9.37 -1.15 9.86
CA LEU A 31 -8.40 -0.50 8.98
C LEU A 31 -9.01 -0.32 7.59
N VAL A 32 -8.99 0.92 7.11
CA VAL A 32 -9.45 1.32 5.79
C VAL A 32 -8.24 1.58 4.90
N THR A 33 -8.09 0.80 3.83
CA THR A 33 -7.05 1.07 2.82
C THR A 33 -7.66 1.90 1.69
N ILE A 34 -7.04 3.02 1.33
CA ILE A 34 -7.50 3.87 0.23
C ILE A 34 -6.36 4.04 -0.79
N ASP A 35 -6.76 4.03 -2.05
CA ASP A 35 -5.88 4.23 -3.18
C ASP A 35 -5.38 5.69 -3.25
N ALA A 36 -4.66 6.02 -4.32
CA ALA A 36 -4.13 7.37 -4.47
C ALA A 36 -5.25 8.40 -4.69
N ALA A 37 -6.29 8.07 -5.46
CA ALA A 37 -7.35 9.02 -5.79
C ALA A 37 -8.11 9.47 -4.53
N GLY A 38 -8.36 8.55 -3.59
CA GLY A 38 -9.02 8.85 -2.32
C GLY A 38 -8.11 9.39 -1.21
N CYS A 39 -6.79 9.51 -1.44
CA CYS A 39 -5.83 10.08 -0.48
C CYS A 39 -6.07 11.59 -0.32
N GLN A 40 -7.02 11.95 0.54
CA GLN A 40 -7.46 13.30 0.83
C GLN A 40 -7.53 13.50 2.35
N VAL A 41 -7.22 14.72 2.79
CA VAL A 41 -7.23 15.09 4.21
C VAL A 41 -8.60 14.82 4.83
N GLU A 42 -9.66 15.17 4.11
CA GLU A 42 -11.05 15.05 4.57
C GLU A 42 -11.46 13.60 4.74
N ASN A 43 -11.04 12.70 3.83
CA ASN A 43 -11.31 11.27 3.94
C ASN A 43 -10.56 10.66 5.13
N ALA A 44 -9.29 11.03 5.31
CA ALA A 44 -8.50 10.58 6.45
C ALA A 44 -9.10 11.03 7.78
N ALA A 45 -9.47 12.32 7.88
CA ALA A 45 -10.16 12.88 9.03
C ALA A 45 -11.47 12.13 9.32
N LEU A 46 -12.29 11.88 8.30
CA LEU A 46 -13.57 11.20 8.44
C LEU A 46 -13.46 9.77 8.99
N ILE A 47 -12.41 9.04 8.60
CA ILE A 47 -12.14 7.67 9.10
C ILE A 47 -11.71 7.74 10.56
N ARG A 48 -10.75 8.62 10.88
CA ARG A 48 -10.18 8.78 12.21
C ARG A 48 -11.20 9.30 13.22
N ASP A 49 -12.01 10.28 12.84
CA ASP A 49 -13.09 10.84 13.66
C ASP A 49 -14.16 9.79 14.01
N ARG A 50 -14.25 8.68 13.24
CA ARG A 50 -15.12 7.53 13.51
C ARG A 50 -14.38 6.34 14.14
N GLU A 51 -13.24 6.60 14.80
CA GLU A 51 -12.42 5.60 15.48
C GLU A 51 -11.92 4.46 14.56
N GLY A 52 -11.82 4.73 13.26
CA GLY A 52 -11.17 3.85 12.29
C GLY A 52 -9.70 4.22 12.11
N ASP A 53 -8.92 3.24 11.65
CA ASP A 53 -7.57 3.46 11.17
C ASP A 53 -7.53 3.51 9.64
N ASP A 54 -6.55 4.21 9.07
CA ASP A 54 -6.34 4.27 7.62
C ASP A 54 -4.92 3.89 7.19
N LEU A 55 -4.83 3.45 5.93
CA LEU A 55 -3.60 3.27 5.18
C LEU A 55 -3.82 3.83 3.77
N LEU A 56 -3.23 4.99 3.51
CA LEU A 56 -3.48 5.80 2.32
C LEU A 56 -2.30 5.71 1.36
N THR A 57 -2.56 5.50 0.07
CA THR A 57 -1.53 5.50 -0.95
C THR A 57 -1.16 6.94 -1.33
N VAL A 58 0.11 7.31 -1.18
CA VAL A 58 0.60 8.67 -1.48
C VAL A 58 1.25 8.66 -2.87
N LYS A 59 0.77 9.54 -3.75
CA LYS A 59 1.30 9.76 -5.11
C LYS A 59 1.28 11.25 -5.47
N GLY A 60 1.56 11.57 -6.74
CA GLY A 60 1.67 12.94 -7.25
C GLY A 60 0.40 13.80 -7.19
N ASN A 61 -0.76 13.22 -6.85
CA ASN A 61 -1.98 13.99 -6.60
C ASN A 61 -1.95 14.76 -5.27
N GLN A 62 -1.01 14.44 -4.36
CA GLN A 62 -0.75 15.17 -3.12
C GLN A 62 0.73 15.58 -3.06
N PRO A 63 1.18 16.56 -3.89
CA PRO A 63 2.61 16.83 -4.08
C PRO A 63 3.33 17.26 -2.79
N GLY A 64 2.68 18.07 -1.94
CA GLY A 64 3.26 18.48 -0.66
C GLY A 64 3.43 17.32 0.33
N LEU A 65 2.43 16.42 0.39
CA LEU A 65 2.54 15.22 1.22
C LEU A 65 3.60 14.26 0.67
N LEU A 66 3.63 14.05 -0.65
CA LEU A 66 4.59 13.17 -1.31
C LEU A 66 6.02 13.63 -1.00
N ALA A 67 6.33 14.92 -1.20
CA ALA A 67 7.65 15.47 -0.91
C ALA A 67 8.04 15.31 0.58
N ALA A 68 7.09 15.49 1.50
CA ALA A 68 7.31 15.30 2.92
C ALA A 68 7.63 13.83 3.26
N VAL A 69 6.87 12.89 2.72
CA VAL A 69 7.08 11.44 2.93
C VAL A 69 8.40 10.97 2.31
N GLU A 70 8.75 11.47 1.13
CA GLU A 70 10.04 11.21 0.49
C GLU A 70 11.20 11.74 1.33
N THR A 71 11.05 12.95 1.89
CA THR A 71 12.06 13.55 2.78
C THR A 71 12.25 12.71 4.05
N VAL A 72 11.16 12.29 4.70
CA VAL A 72 11.21 11.39 5.87
C VAL A 72 12.02 10.14 5.57
N PHE A 73 11.74 9.49 4.44
CA PHE A 73 12.43 8.26 4.07
C PHE A 73 13.88 8.51 3.68
N ALA A 74 14.17 9.56 2.92
CA ALA A 74 15.52 9.91 2.50
C ALA A 74 16.42 10.23 3.70
N THR A 75 15.95 11.07 4.63
CA THR A 75 16.69 11.40 5.86
C THR A 75 16.91 10.16 6.73
N ALA A 76 15.91 9.27 6.85
CA ALA A 76 16.08 8.00 7.54
C ALA A 76 17.17 7.14 6.86
N CYS A 77 17.23 7.09 5.53
CA CYS A 77 18.28 6.35 4.83
C CYS A 77 19.67 6.98 5.01
N GLU A 78 19.78 8.31 4.92
CA GLU A 78 21.04 9.06 5.08
C GLU A 78 21.67 8.83 6.46
N THR A 79 20.83 8.73 7.48
CA THR A 79 21.23 8.46 8.87
C THR A 79 21.31 6.97 9.20
N ALA A 80 21.17 6.09 8.19
CA ALA A 80 21.10 4.64 8.37
C ALA A 80 20.07 4.20 9.44
N PHE A 81 18.95 4.92 9.51
CA PHE A 81 17.84 4.76 10.44
C PHE A 81 18.20 4.94 11.92
N ALA A 82 19.34 5.56 12.23
CA ALA A 82 19.84 5.70 13.60
C ALA A 82 18.90 6.51 14.52
N ASP A 83 18.23 7.53 13.96
CA ASP A 83 17.44 8.51 14.72
C ASP A 83 15.92 8.28 14.63
N VAL A 84 15.49 7.18 14.04
CA VAL A 84 14.07 6.86 13.86
C VAL A 84 13.75 5.48 14.39
N ARG A 85 12.55 5.33 14.95
CA ARG A 85 12.00 4.01 15.21
C ARG A 85 11.47 3.44 13.91
N TYR A 86 11.89 2.23 13.56
CA TYR A 86 11.45 1.60 12.33
C TYR A 86 11.30 0.08 12.45
N ASP A 87 10.61 -0.52 11.48
CA ASP A 87 10.51 -1.97 11.27
C ASP A 87 10.64 -2.28 9.77
N GLN A 88 11.13 -3.48 9.43
CA GLN A 88 11.35 -3.88 8.04
C GLN A 88 10.89 -5.31 7.77
N HIS A 89 10.37 -5.53 6.57
CA HIS A 89 9.95 -6.83 6.09
C HIS A 89 10.23 -6.95 4.59
N ASP A 90 10.87 -8.03 4.19
CA ASP A 90 11.09 -8.39 2.80
C ASP A 90 10.21 -9.59 2.39
N ALA A 91 9.77 -9.57 1.13
CA ALA A 91 9.02 -10.65 0.53
C ALA A 91 9.47 -10.86 -0.92
N CYS A 92 9.64 -12.13 -1.30
CA CYS A 92 10.02 -12.54 -2.64
C CYS A 92 8.94 -13.45 -3.24
N GLU A 93 8.51 -13.16 -4.46
CA GLU A 93 7.55 -13.96 -5.23
C GLU A 93 8.15 -14.33 -6.59
N ASP A 94 8.30 -15.63 -6.85
CA ASP A 94 8.62 -16.18 -8.17
C ASP A 94 7.37 -16.74 -8.85
N GLY A 95 7.16 -16.45 -10.13
CA GLY A 95 6.08 -17.06 -10.90
C GLY A 95 6.00 -16.57 -12.35
N HIS A 96 5.67 -17.48 -13.27
CA HIS A 96 5.43 -17.20 -14.70
C HIS A 96 6.56 -16.39 -15.39
N GLY A 97 7.82 -16.73 -15.13
CA GLY A 97 8.98 -16.02 -15.69
C GLY A 97 9.24 -14.64 -15.07
N ARG A 98 8.56 -14.32 -13.96
CA ARG A 98 8.76 -13.09 -13.19
C ARG A 98 9.34 -13.40 -11.82
N HIS A 99 10.26 -12.54 -11.40
CA HIS A 99 10.77 -12.43 -10.04
C HIS A 99 10.35 -11.07 -9.48
N ASP A 100 9.64 -11.04 -8.35
CA ASP A 100 9.23 -9.83 -7.65
C ASP A 100 9.80 -9.85 -6.22
N GLU A 101 10.65 -8.88 -5.89
CA GLU A 101 11.08 -8.60 -4.52
C GLU A 101 10.38 -7.34 -4.02
N ARG A 102 9.96 -7.34 -2.76
CA ARG A 102 9.35 -6.18 -2.09
C ARG A 102 10.01 -5.99 -0.74
N TYR A 103 10.37 -4.75 -0.46
CA TYR A 103 10.97 -4.31 0.79
C TYR A 103 10.05 -3.27 1.40
N VAL A 104 9.39 -3.63 2.50
CA VAL A 104 8.49 -2.75 3.24
C VAL A 104 9.25 -2.23 4.45
N THR A 105 9.36 -0.92 4.56
CA THR A 105 9.87 -0.26 5.78
C THR A 105 8.74 0.53 6.40
N VAL A 106 8.60 0.47 7.72
CA VAL A 106 7.66 1.29 8.49
C VAL A 106 8.49 2.24 9.34
N ILE A 107 8.32 3.54 9.15
CA ILE A 107 8.90 4.59 9.99
C ILE A 107 7.79 5.08 10.92
N TYR A 108 7.97 4.88 12.22
CA TYR A 108 7.00 5.26 13.23
C TYR A 108 7.17 6.71 13.66
N ASP A 109 6.06 7.35 14.03
CA ASP A 109 6.00 8.73 14.53
C ASP A 109 6.83 9.71 13.67
N PRO A 110 6.58 9.75 12.34
CA PRO A 110 7.42 10.49 11.41
C PRO A 110 7.35 12.00 11.65
N LYS A 111 8.52 12.66 11.64
CA LYS A 111 8.63 14.12 11.73
C LYS A 111 8.57 14.75 10.34
N GLY A 112 7.98 15.94 10.22
CA GLY A 112 7.96 16.70 8.95
C GLY A 112 6.79 16.38 8.02
N ILE A 113 5.83 15.56 8.46
CA ILE A 113 4.54 15.44 7.79
C ILE A 113 3.71 16.70 8.08
N PRO A 114 3.01 17.30 7.09
CA PRO A 114 2.21 18.49 7.33
C PRO A 114 1.08 18.26 8.34
N ASP A 115 0.92 19.17 9.31
CA ASP A 115 -0.02 19.06 10.44
C ASP A 115 -1.49 18.86 10.04
N VAL A 116 -1.85 19.24 8.82
CA VAL A 116 -3.18 18.98 8.25
C VAL A 116 -3.52 17.48 8.23
N TRP A 117 -2.52 16.60 8.17
CA TRP A 117 -2.65 15.15 8.32
C TRP A 117 -2.56 14.74 9.79
N ARG A 118 -3.67 14.89 10.52
CA ARG A 118 -3.77 14.59 11.98
C ARG A 118 -3.53 13.11 12.30
N ASP A 119 -3.06 12.77 13.50
CA ASP A 119 -2.97 11.38 13.98
C ASP A 119 -2.18 10.40 13.08
N VAL A 120 -1.23 10.90 12.30
CA VAL A 120 -0.30 10.05 11.54
C VAL A 120 0.63 9.33 12.51
N LYS A 121 0.64 7.99 12.43
CA LYS A 121 1.50 7.14 13.26
C LYS A 121 2.64 6.50 12.48
N ALA A 122 2.50 6.38 11.16
CA ALA A 122 3.54 5.77 10.34
C ALA A 122 3.59 6.29 8.90
N VAL A 123 4.81 6.29 8.36
CA VAL A 123 5.13 6.36 6.94
C VAL A 123 5.65 5.01 6.48
N VAL A 124 5.11 4.48 5.38
CA VAL A 124 5.44 3.13 4.88
C VAL A 124 5.92 3.19 3.43
N PRO A 125 7.22 3.36 3.19
CA PRO A 125 7.81 3.13 1.87
C PRO A 125 7.88 1.64 1.54
N VAL A 126 7.49 1.31 0.30
CA VAL A 126 7.56 -0.02 -0.29
C VAL A 126 8.41 0.06 -1.55
N ASN A 127 9.65 -0.41 -1.44
CA ASN A 127 10.52 -0.58 -2.61
C ASN A 127 10.20 -1.92 -3.27
N ARG A 128 10.05 -1.93 -4.58
CA ARG A 128 9.79 -3.12 -5.37
C ARG A 128 10.85 -3.25 -6.45
N GLU A 129 11.43 -4.43 -6.55
CA GLU A 129 12.22 -4.85 -7.70
C GLU A 129 11.46 -5.92 -8.46
N ARG A 130 11.25 -5.71 -9.75
CA ARG A 130 10.54 -6.64 -10.63
C ARG A 130 11.42 -7.00 -11.80
N THR A 131 11.76 -8.27 -11.95
CA THR A 131 12.47 -8.81 -13.11
C THR A 131 11.52 -9.63 -13.97
N VAL A 132 11.41 -9.28 -15.26
CA VAL A 132 10.67 -10.04 -16.28
C VAL A 132 11.58 -10.16 -17.49
N ASP A 133 11.79 -11.39 -17.98
CA ASP A 133 12.63 -11.67 -19.15
C ASP A 133 14.02 -11.01 -19.07
N GLY A 134 14.63 -11.04 -17.89
CA GLY A 134 15.95 -10.46 -17.62
C GLY A 134 15.98 -8.93 -17.45
N LYS A 135 14.84 -8.24 -17.58
CA LYS A 135 14.75 -6.78 -17.37
C LYS A 135 14.23 -6.47 -15.97
N THR A 136 15.06 -5.80 -15.16
CA THR A 136 14.71 -5.37 -13.81
C THR A 136 14.18 -3.93 -13.81
N THR A 137 13.00 -3.74 -13.21
CA THR A 137 12.39 -2.43 -12.93
C THR A 137 12.35 -2.20 -11.42
N ARG A 138 12.67 -0.99 -10.97
CA ARG A 138 12.59 -0.61 -9.56
C ARG A 138 11.57 0.50 -9.37
N THR A 139 10.68 0.35 -8.41
CA THR A 139 9.68 1.37 -8.05
C THR A 139 9.59 1.53 -6.55
N THR A 140 9.27 2.73 -6.10
CA THR A 140 8.94 3.00 -4.70
C THR A 140 7.50 3.47 -4.62
N HIS A 141 6.74 2.88 -3.72
CA HIS A 141 5.38 3.30 -3.40
C HIS A 141 5.36 3.79 -1.95
N TYR A 142 4.68 4.90 -1.70
CA TYR A 142 4.60 5.49 -0.37
C TYR A 142 3.20 5.38 0.18
N TYR A 143 3.12 5.14 1.48
CA TYR A 143 1.86 5.12 2.21
C TYR A 143 1.96 5.93 3.50
N LEU A 144 0.84 6.52 3.89
CA LEU A 144 0.64 7.19 5.16
C LEU A 144 -0.36 6.36 5.99
N SER A 145 -0.11 6.18 7.28
CA SER A 145 -1.01 5.41 8.14
C SER A 145 -1.26 6.06 9.49
N SER A 146 -2.51 5.96 9.95
CA SER A 146 -2.89 6.25 11.34
C SER A 146 -2.64 5.08 12.29
N HIS A 147 -2.19 3.92 11.78
CA HIS A 147 -1.94 2.71 12.56
C HIS A 147 -0.44 2.41 12.65
N ALA A 148 0.05 2.10 13.84
CA ALA A 148 1.45 1.74 14.09
C ALA A 148 1.69 0.21 13.99
N GLY A 149 1.41 -0.36 12.83
CA GLY A 149 1.58 -1.80 12.57
C GLY A 149 3.04 -2.19 12.26
N THR A 150 3.38 -3.47 12.43
CA THR A 150 4.68 -4.03 11.98
C THR A 150 4.78 -4.03 10.46
N ALA A 151 5.99 -4.06 9.92
CA ALA A 151 6.23 -4.11 8.47
C ALA A 151 5.59 -5.33 7.79
N GLU A 152 5.58 -6.49 8.45
CA GLU A 152 4.91 -7.71 7.94
C GLU A 152 3.38 -7.51 7.80
N VAL A 153 2.73 -6.97 8.84
CA VAL A 153 1.29 -6.68 8.82
C VAL A 153 0.95 -5.63 7.75
N MET A 154 1.73 -4.55 7.66
CA MET A 154 1.58 -3.53 6.62
C MET A 154 1.73 -4.13 5.21
N ALA A 155 2.74 -4.97 5.00
CA ALA A 155 2.95 -5.69 3.75
C ALA A 155 1.73 -6.53 3.36
N GLY A 156 1.14 -7.24 4.32
CA GLY A 156 -0.07 -8.04 4.11
C GLY A 156 -1.29 -7.19 3.70
N TRP A 157 -1.47 -6.02 4.31
CA TRP A 157 -2.54 -5.08 3.95
C TRP A 157 -2.35 -4.51 2.55
N ILE A 158 -1.16 -3.98 2.25
CA ILE A 158 -0.79 -3.41 0.95
C ILE A 158 -0.93 -4.46 -0.16
N ARG A 159 -0.42 -5.67 0.07
CA ARG A 159 -0.45 -6.74 -0.94
C ARG A 159 -1.86 -7.12 -1.36
N GLY A 160 -2.79 -7.19 -0.41
CA GLY A 160 -4.16 -7.51 -0.77
C GLY A 160 -4.97 -6.31 -1.23
N HIS A 161 -4.55 -5.06 -0.93
CA HIS A 161 -5.09 -3.88 -1.63
C HIS A 161 -4.81 -3.99 -3.14
N TRP A 162 -3.55 -4.24 -3.53
CA TRP A 162 -3.17 -4.45 -4.94
C TRP A 162 -3.81 -5.67 -5.59
N GLY A 163 -4.05 -6.74 -4.83
CA GLY A 163 -4.69 -7.95 -5.34
C GLY A 163 -6.11 -7.74 -5.89
N ILE A 164 -6.75 -6.63 -5.50
CA ILE A 164 -8.11 -6.28 -5.94
C ILE A 164 -8.08 -5.27 -7.09
N GLU A 165 -7.11 -4.35 -7.12
CA GLU A 165 -6.87 -3.46 -8.27
C GLU A 165 -6.41 -4.23 -9.52
N ASN A 166 -5.64 -5.31 -9.33
CA ASN A 166 -5.17 -6.14 -10.43
C ASN A 166 -5.51 -7.63 -10.14
N PRO A 167 -6.78 -8.03 -10.27
CA PRO A 167 -7.17 -9.41 -10.06
C PRO A 167 -6.48 -10.27 -11.11
N ARG A 168 -5.48 -11.04 -10.69
CA ARG A 168 -4.93 -12.10 -11.54
C ARG A 168 -5.94 -13.23 -11.56
N SER A 169 -6.26 -13.72 -12.75
CA SER A 169 -7.00 -14.97 -12.90
C SER A 169 -6.24 -16.08 -12.17
N GLU A 170 -6.86 -16.60 -11.10
CA GLU A 170 -6.50 -17.81 -10.36
C GLU A 170 -5.15 -17.81 -9.61
N ASP A 171 -5.18 -17.37 -8.35
CA ASP A 171 -4.12 -17.65 -7.37
C ASP A 171 -4.61 -18.74 -6.40
N ARG A 172 -4.64 -20.00 -6.88
CA ARG A 172 -4.75 -21.17 -6.00
C ARG A 172 -3.36 -21.46 -5.45
N ARG A 173 -3.13 -21.17 -4.16
CA ARG A 173 -2.02 -21.66 -3.33
C ARG A 173 -0.72 -21.88 -4.11
N SER A 174 0.05 -20.83 -4.34
CA SER A 174 1.46 -21.00 -4.66
C SER A 174 2.26 -21.03 -3.35
N ASP A 175 2.46 -22.24 -2.82
CA ASP A 175 3.51 -22.55 -1.83
C ASP A 175 4.88 -22.40 -2.52
N ASN A 176 5.24 -21.16 -2.89
CA ASN A 176 6.50 -20.86 -3.57
C ASN A 176 7.53 -20.44 -2.53
N LEU A 177 8.12 -21.44 -1.87
CA LEU A 177 9.36 -21.27 -1.11
C LEU A 177 10.49 -20.94 -2.10
N CYS A 178 10.80 -19.65 -2.26
CA CYS A 178 12.03 -19.25 -2.93
C CYS A 178 13.23 -19.71 -2.11
N ALA A 179 14.16 -20.42 -2.73
CA ALA A 179 15.47 -20.69 -2.14
C ALA A 179 16.30 -19.40 -2.15
N PRO A 180 17.02 -19.05 -1.07
CA PRO A 180 17.72 -17.79 -0.98
C PRO A 180 18.93 -17.77 -1.91
N ARG A 181 18.86 -16.99 -3.00
CA ARG A 181 20.02 -16.62 -3.83
C ARG A 181 19.96 -15.15 -4.25
N ARG A 182 20.65 -14.33 -3.45
CA ARG A 182 21.46 -13.15 -3.80
C ARG A 182 20.97 -12.25 -4.97
N CYS A 183 20.25 -11.19 -4.63
CA CYS A 183 20.52 -9.85 -5.17
C CYS A 183 21.35 -9.07 -4.14
N GLY A 184 22.38 -8.35 -4.59
CA GLY A 184 23.38 -7.74 -3.73
C GLY A 184 22.98 -6.36 -3.20
N TYR A 185 22.88 -6.23 -1.88
CA TYR A 185 23.51 -5.11 -1.20
C TYR A 185 24.56 -5.70 -0.24
N HIS A 186 25.82 -5.31 -0.41
CA HIS A 186 26.95 -5.85 0.33
C HIS A 186 26.80 -5.60 1.85
N ARG A 187 26.89 -6.65 2.67
CA ARG A 187 27.73 -6.69 3.89
C ARG A 187 27.87 -8.10 4.45
N HIS A 188 28.98 -8.30 5.16
CA HIS A 188 29.62 -9.58 5.49
C HIS A 188 28.87 -10.46 6.53
N ARG A 189 28.93 -11.77 6.25
CA ARG A 189 28.75 -13.02 7.05
C ARG A 189 28.43 -12.98 8.57
N GLY A 190 27.48 -13.84 8.98
CA GLY A 190 27.44 -14.53 10.30
C GLY A 190 26.10 -15.26 10.61
N PRO A 191 26.06 -16.54 11.08
CA PRO A 191 24.89 -17.48 11.01
C PRO A 191 23.99 -17.47 12.29
N THR A 192 22.78 -18.04 12.41
CA THR A 192 22.27 -19.41 12.09
C THR A 192 20.73 -19.48 12.26
N ARG A 193 20.05 -20.44 11.59
CA ARG A 193 18.58 -20.69 11.52
C ARG A 193 17.91 -21.12 12.85
N ALA A 194 16.60 -20.83 13.00
CA ALA A 194 15.54 -21.77 13.41
C ALA A 194 14.14 -21.11 13.28
N GLY A 195 13.18 -21.79 12.64
CA GLY A 195 11.83 -21.26 12.40
C GLY A 195 10.83 -21.54 13.51
N ARG A 196 9.66 -20.86 13.48
CA ARG A 196 8.36 -21.36 13.94
C ARG A 196 7.24 -20.36 13.60
N VAL A 197 6.13 -20.85 13.03
CA VAL A 197 4.85 -20.13 12.95
C VAL A 197 4.16 -20.21 14.31
N VAL A 198 3.66 -19.09 14.84
CA VAL A 198 2.54 -19.13 15.79
C VAL A 198 1.56 -17.98 15.49
N ARG A 199 0.32 -18.39 15.26
CA ARG A 199 -0.88 -17.57 15.08
C ARG A 199 -1.27 -16.92 16.41
N SER A 200 -1.71 -15.67 16.41
CA SER A 200 -2.49 -15.10 17.51
C SER A 200 -3.45 -14.03 16.99
N ALA A 201 -4.64 -14.02 17.55
CA ALA A 201 -5.86 -13.42 17.03
C ALA A 201 -5.84 -11.89 16.99
N PHE A 202 -5.98 -11.33 15.78
CA PHE A 202 -6.82 -10.15 15.55
C PHE A 202 -7.38 -10.29 14.15
N ARG A 203 -8.71 -10.30 13.98
CA ARG A 203 -9.34 -10.27 12.66
C ARG A 203 -9.58 -8.80 12.30
N PRO A 204 -8.69 -8.12 11.57
CA PRO A 204 -9.04 -6.83 11.00
C PRO A 204 -10.19 -7.07 10.01
N ARG A 205 -11.31 -6.37 10.23
CA ARG A 205 -12.43 -6.32 9.27
C ARG A 205 -11.93 -5.53 8.07
N ARG A 206 -11.40 -6.27 7.10
CA ARG A 206 -10.75 -5.76 5.89
C ARG A 206 -11.82 -5.23 4.92
N LEU A 207 -11.86 -3.93 4.71
CA LEU A 207 -12.59 -3.33 3.58
C LEU A 207 -11.58 -2.66 2.64
N ILE A 208 -11.59 -3.10 1.39
CA ILE A 208 -10.76 -2.58 0.31
C ILE A 208 -11.71 -2.05 -0.76
N MET A 209 -11.44 -0.84 -1.23
CA MET A 209 -12.17 -0.21 -2.32
C MET A 209 -11.35 -0.31 -3.61
N PRO A 210 -11.71 -1.15 -4.59
CA PRO A 210 -11.12 -1.10 -5.92
C PRO A 210 -11.79 -0.05 -6.80
N VAL A 211 -10.96 0.80 -7.40
CA VAL A 211 -11.27 1.68 -8.51
C VAL A 211 -11.00 0.90 -9.80
N ASN A 212 -12.01 0.69 -10.64
CA ASN A 212 -11.85 -0.03 -11.91
C ASN A 212 -12.11 0.92 -13.08
N GLU A 213 -11.06 1.58 -13.57
CA GLU A 213 -11.09 2.25 -14.87
C GLU A 213 -11.08 1.20 -15.99
N ARG A 214 -12.27 0.71 -16.39
CA ARG A 214 -12.40 0.03 -17.67
C ARG A 214 -12.53 1.06 -18.78
N SER A 215 -11.47 1.19 -19.55
CA SER A 215 -11.45 1.88 -20.84
C SER A 215 -12.54 1.34 -21.78
N ALA A 216 -13.49 2.21 -22.15
CA ALA A 216 -14.43 1.94 -23.22
C ALA A 216 -13.71 2.02 -24.59
N PRO A 217 -14.05 1.18 -25.58
CA PRO A 217 -13.46 1.27 -26.91
C PRO A 217 -13.90 2.57 -27.61
N PRO A 218 -13.06 3.15 -28.50
CA PRO A 218 -13.37 4.42 -29.14
C PRO A 218 -14.63 4.31 -30.01
N ARG A 219 -15.60 5.20 -29.76
CA ARG A 219 -16.78 5.40 -30.62
C ARG A 219 -16.31 5.87 -32.00
N ARG A 220 -16.61 5.08 -33.04
CA ARG A 220 -16.50 5.55 -34.43
C ARG A 220 -17.57 6.63 -34.66
N LEU A 221 -17.13 7.84 -35.02
CA LEU A 221 -18.01 8.88 -35.55
C LEU A 221 -18.55 8.45 -36.94
N PRO A 222 -19.82 8.74 -37.27
CA PRO A 222 -20.35 8.48 -38.61
C PRO A 222 -19.74 9.45 -39.62
N ARG A 223 -19.39 8.93 -40.81
CA ARG A 223 -18.95 9.76 -41.94
C ARG A 223 -20.13 10.54 -42.51
N PRO A 224 -19.97 11.83 -42.88
CA PRO A 224 -20.98 12.54 -43.65
C PRO A 224 -20.97 12.05 -45.10
N TRP A 225 -22.15 12.13 -45.73
CA TRP A 225 -22.39 11.87 -47.15
C TRP A 225 -21.73 12.93 -48.03
#